data_AF-A0AAW8I507-F1
#
_entry.id   AF-A0AAW8I507-F1
#
_cell.length_a   1.000
_cell.length_b   1.000
_cell.length_c   1.000
_cell.angle_alpha   90.00
_cell.angle_beta   90.00
_cell.angle_gamma   90.00
#
_symmetry.space_group_name_H-M   'P 1'
#
loop_
_entity.id
_entity.type
_entity.pdbx_description
1 polymer ?
#
loop_
_entity_poly.entity_id
_entity_poly.type
_entity_poly.pdbx_seq_one_letter_code
_entity_poly.pdbx_strand_id
1 'polypeptide(L)'
;MNFSTLPPEINSALIFGGAGSEPMSAAAVAWDQLAMELASAAASFNSVTSGLVGESWLGPSSAAMAAAVAPYLGWLAAAAAQAQRSATQAAALVAEFEAVRAAMVQPALVAANRSDLVSLVFSNFFGQNAPAIAAIEAAYEQMWAIDVSVMSAYHAGASAVASALTPFTAPPQNLTDLPAQLAAAPAAVVTAAITSSKGVLANLSLGLANSGFGQMGAANLGILNLGSLNPGGNNFGLGNVGSNNVGLGNTGNGNIGFGNTGNGNIGFGLTGDNQQGFGGWNSGTGNIGLFNSGTGNIGIGNTGTGNFGIGNSGTSYNTGIGNTGQANTGFFNA
;
A
#
# COMPACT_ATOMS: atom_id res chain seq x y z
N MET A 1 5.34 12.63 -24.39
CA MET A 1 6.34 13.72 -24.49
C MET A 1 7.63 13.16 -25.06
N ASN A 2 8.59 14.02 -25.46
CA ASN A 2 9.93 13.58 -25.86
C ASN A 2 11.00 14.31 -25.03
N PHE A 3 11.68 13.59 -24.13
CA PHE A 3 12.71 14.16 -23.25
C PHE A 3 14.11 14.16 -23.88
N SER A 4 14.31 13.43 -24.98
CA SER A 4 15.61 13.37 -25.67
C SER A 4 15.98 14.65 -26.40
N THR A 5 15.06 15.60 -26.53
CA THR A 5 15.34 16.92 -27.11
C THR A 5 15.81 17.93 -26.08
N LEU A 6 15.79 17.58 -24.78
CA LEU A 6 16.21 18.45 -23.69
C LEU A 6 17.57 17.98 -23.17
N PRO A 7 18.57 18.87 -23.03
CA PRO A 7 19.87 18.50 -22.46
C PRO A 7 19.75 18.19 -20.95
N PRO A 8 20.73 17.51 -20.35
CA PRO A 8 20.70 17.11 -18.95
C PRO A 8 20.56 18.30 -17.99
N GLU A 9 21.11 19.48 -18.31
CA GLU A 9 20.92 20.70 -17.51
C GLU A 9 19.44 21.04 -17.32
N ILE A 10 18.61 20.81 -18.35
CA ILE A 10 17.19 21.16 -18.34
C ILE A 10 16.38 20.04 -17.69
N ASN A 11 16.57 18.78 -18.09
CA ASN A 11 15.84 17.64 -17.50
C ASN A 11 16.09 17.57 -15.98
N SER A 12 17.35 17.66 -15.57
CA SER A 12 17.74 17.71 -14.16
C SER A 12 17.15 18.94 -13.44
N ALA A 13 17.30 20.15 -13.99
CA ALA A 13 16.80 21.35 -13.32
C ALA A 13 15.28 21.34 -13.11
N LEU A 14 14.52 20.80 -14.07
CA LEU A 14 13.06 20.75 -13.99
C LEU A 14 12.55 19.82 -12.89
N ILE A 15 13.20 18.68 -12.65
CA ILE A 15 12.75 17.74 -11.59
C ILE A 15 13.22 18.17 -10.19
N PHE A 16 14.37 18.83 -10.07
CA PHE A 16 14.88 19.33 -8.79
C PHE A 16 14.29 20.69 -8.39
N GLY A 17 13.72 21.44 -9.34
CA GLY A 17 12.96 22.65 -9.08
C GLY A 17 11.52 22.38 -8.63
N GLY A 18 10.90 23.38 -8.00
CA GLY A 18 9.48 23.33 -7.62
C GLY A 18 9.23 23.02 -6.14
N ALA A 19 7.97 22.68 -5.84
CA ALA A 19 7.47 22.53 -4.46
C ALA A 19 7.73 21.15 -3.83
N GLY A 20 8.34 20.21 -4.56
CA GLY A 20 8.57 18.84 -4.11
C GLY A 20 7.27 18.01 -4.03
N SER A 21 7.32 16.90 -3.30
CA SER A 21 6.22 15.95 -3.15
C SER A 21 5.20 16.32 -2.08
N GLU A 22 5.54 17.23 -1.15
CA GLU A 22 4.68 17.58 0.00
C GLU A 22 3.24 17.96 -0.37
N PRO A 23 2.98 18.80 -1.41
CA PRO A 23 1.60 19.13 -1.79
C PRO A 23 0.78 17.92 -2.22
N MET A 24 1.40 16.96 -2.92
CA MET A 24 0.72 15.74 -3.36
C MET A 24 0.52 14.76 -2.20
N SER A 25 1.47 14.67 -1.27
CA SER A 25 1.31 13.92 -0.02
C SER A 25 0.16 14.46 0.82
N ALA A 26 0.04 15.78 0.94
CA ALA A 26 -1.09 16.42 1.61
C ALA A 26 -2.43 16.12 0.90
N ALA A 27 -2.45 16.13 -0.43
CA ALA A 27 -3.62 15.74 -1.21
C ALA A 27 -3.99 14.26 -0.99
N ALA A 28 -3.02 13.35 -0.93
CA ALA A 28 -3.26 11.95 -0.64
C ALA A 28 -3.94 11.77 0.73
N VAL A 29 -3.45 12.45 1.76
CA VAL A 29 -4.08 12.46 3.10
C VAL A 29 -5.49 13.06 3.04
N ALA A 30 -5.70 14.18 2.35
CA ALA A 30 -7.01 14.80 2.25
C ALA A 30 -8.05 13.89 1.55
N TRP A 31 -7.64 13.18 0.49
CA TRP A 31 -8.50 12.20 -0.18
C TRP A 31 -8.84 11.00 0.71
N ASP A 32 -7.89 10.55 1.54
CA ASP A 32 -8.11 9.49 2.52
C ASP A 32 -9.09 9.93 3.61
N GLN A 33 -8.96 11.16 4.12
CA GLN A 33 -9.93 11.74 5.06
C GLN A 33 -11.33 11.85 4.44
N LEU A 34 -11.43 12.34 3.21
CA LEU A 34 -12.71 12.43 2.50
C LEU A 34 -13.33 11.04 2.29
N ALA A 35 -12.54 10.02 1.98
CA ALA A 35 -13.02 8.66 1.85
C ALA A 35 -13.62 8.14 3.16
N MET A 36 -12.97 8.43 4.29
CA MET A 36 -13.49 8.09 5.62
C MET A 36 -14.77 8.86 5.97
N GLU A 37 -14.83 10.17 5.69
CA GLU A 37 -16.02 10.97 5.93
C GLU A 37 -17.22 10.46 5.11
N LEU A 38 -17.01 10.18 3.82
CA LEU A 38 -18.04 9.58 2.96
C LEU A 38 -18.47 8.20 3.46
N ALA A 39 -17.53 7.34 3.86
CA ALA A 39 -17.87 6.04 4.44
C ALA A 39 -18.68 6.17 5.74
N SER A 40 -18.34 7.13 6.59
CA SER A 40 -19.06 7.42 7.84
C SER A 40 -20.48 7.94 7.57
N ALA A 41 -20.63 8.79 6.56
CA ALA A 41 -21.93 9.28 6.13
C ALA A 41 -22.80 8.13 5.59
N ALA A 42 -22.25 7.23 4.77
CA ALA A 42 -22.97 6.05 4.29
C ALA A 42 -23.47 5.19 5.45
N ALA A 43 -22.61 4.94 6.44
CA ALA A 43 -22.95 4.17 7.63
C ALA A 43 -24.07 4.84 8.45
N SER A 44 -23.99 6.17 8.63
CA SER A 44 -25.02 6.95 9.32
C SER A 44 -26.37 6.89 8.60
N PHE A 45 -26.40 7.14 7.29
CA PHE A 45 -27.62 7.05 6.49
C PHE A 45 -28.22 5.64 6.51
N ASN A 46 -27.38 4.61 6.46
CA ASN A 46 -27.83 3.22 6.53
C ASN A 46 -28.42 2.88 7.91
N SER A 47 -27.83 3.39 9.00
CA SER A 47 -28.36 3.22 10.35
C SER A 47 -29.77 3.83 10.49
N VAL A 48 -29.95 5.07 10.04
CA VAL A 48 -31.28 5.73 10.05
C VAL A 48 -32.30 4.96 9.21
N THR A 49 -31.90 4.53 8.01
CA THR A 49 -32.79 3.77 7.11
C THR A 49 -33.15 2.40 7.68
N SER A 50 -32.22 1.74 8.38
CA SER A 50 -32.48 0.45 9.03
C SER A 50 -33.40 0.59 10.25
N GLY A 51 -33.24 1.66 11.04
CA GLY A 51 -34.15 1.97 12.15
C GLY A 51 -35.58 2.25 11.67
N LEU A 52 -35.73 2.91 10.51
CA LEU A 52 -37.03 3.17 9.89
C LEU A 52 -37.83 1.90 9.58
N VAL A 53 -37.15 0.83 9.16
CA VAL A 53 -37.77 -0.45 8.77
C VAL A 53 -37.80 -1.45 9.93
N GLY A 54 -36.92 -1.31 10.92
CA GLY A 54 -36.74 -2.27 12.01
C GLY A 54 -37.47 -1.93 13.32
N GLU A 55 -37.99 -0.71 13.48
CA GLU A 55 -38.57 -0.26 14.75
C GLU A 55 -40.06 0.10 14.67
N SER A 56 -40.47 1.28 15.14
CA SER A 56 -41.89 1.63 15.37
C SER A 56 -42.70 1.86 14.08
N TRP A 57 -42.05 2.09 12.94
CA TRP A 57 -42.71 2.38 11.66
C TRP A 57 -42.67 1.16 10.73
N LEU A 58 -43.39 0.10 11.09
CA LEU A 58 -43.49 -1.12 10.29
C LEU A 58 -44.64 -1.02 9.29
N GLY A 59 -44.35 -1.14 7.98
CA GLY A 59 -45.38 -1.23 6.95
C GLY A 59 -44.90 -0.96 5.53
N PRO A 60 -45.82 -1.01 4.54
CA PRO A 60 -45.48 -0.83 3.12
C PRO A 60 -44.82 0.53 2.81
N SER A 61 -45.16 1.57 3.57
CA SER A 61 -44.64 2.93 3.36
C SER A 61 -43.20 3.11 3.85
N SER A 62 -42.81 2.50 4.96
CA SER A 62 -41.40 2.52 5.43
C SER A 62 -40.51 1.64 4.55
N ALA A 63 -41.01 0.50 4.09
CA ALA A 63 -40.33 -0.32 3.10
C ALA A 63 -40.11 0.42 1.76
N ALA A 64 -41.11 1.17 1.29
CA ALA A 64 -41.00 1.98 0.07
C ALA A 64 -39.97 3.12 0.23
N MET A 65 -39.90 3.77 1.39
CA MET A 65 -38.89 4.79 1.68
C MET A 65 -37.48 4.18 1.68
N ALA A 66 -37.28 3.04 2.34
CA ALA A 66 -35.98 2.37 2.37
C ALA A 66 -35.51 1.92 0.97
N ALA A 67 -36.44 1.42 0.15
CA ALA A 67 -36.16 1.07 -1.24
C ALA A 67 -35.78 2.30 -2.08
N ALA A 68 -36.41 3.45 -1.83
CA ALA A 68 -36.09 4.69 -2.51
C ALA A 68 -34.68 5.19 -2.16
N VAL A 69 -34.21 5.03 -0.91
CA VAL A 69 -32.90 5.54 -0.47
C VAL A 69 -31.72 4.65 -0.92
N ALA A 70 -31.96 3.37 -1.19
CA ALA A 70 -30.92 2.39 -1.52
C ALA A 70 -29.94 2.80 -2.67
N PRO A 71 -30.38 3.40 -3.79
CA PRO A 71 -29.48 3.84 -4.86
C PRO A 71 -28.51 4.95 -4.41
N TYR A 72 -28.98 5.88 -3.55
CA TYR A 72 -28.14 6.94 -3.02
C TYR A 72 -27.09 6.40 -2.04
N LEU A 73 -27.45 5.44 -1.18
CA LEU A 73 -26.50 4.73 -0.33
C LEU A 73 -25.44 3.98 -1.14
N GLY A 74 -25.85 3.32 -2.23
CA GLY A 74 -24.93 2.65 -3.15
C GLY A 74 -23.96 3.63 -3.82
N TRP A 75 -24.46 4.78 -4.27
CA TRP A 75 -23.63 5.85 -4.82
C TRP A 75 -22.63 6.39 -3.79
N LEU A 76 -23.06 6.62 -2.55
CA LEU A 76 -22.23 7.20 -1.51
C LEU A 76 -21.10 6.25 -1.08
N ALA A 77 -21.38 4.95 -1.00
CA ALA A 77 -20.36 3.92 -0.79
C ALA A 77 -19.38 3.82 -1.98
N ALA A 78 -19.86 3.92 -3.22
CA ALA A 78 -19.01 3.94 -4.40
C ALA A 78 -18.10 5.17 -4.45
N ALA A 79 -18.63 6.35 -4.07
CA ALA A 79 -17.88 7.59 -3.96
C ALA A 79 -16.78 7.50 -2.89
N ALA A 80 -17.06 6.90 -1.73
CA ALA A 80 -16.06 6.65 -0.70
C ALA A 80 -14.91 5.76 -1.22
N ALA A 81 -15.23 4.65 -1.88
CA ALA A 81 -14.22 3.77 -2.47
C ALA A 81 -13.39 4.47 -3.56
N GLN A 82 -14.00 5.37 -4.32
CA GLN A 82 -13.32 6.14 -5.37
C GLN A 82 -12.41 7.24 -4.81
N ALA A 83 -12.81 7.88 -3.70
CA ALA A 83 -11.95 8.78 -2.94
C ALA A 83 -10.73 8.03 -2.38
N GLN A 84 -10.92 6.81 -1.85
CA GLN A 84 -9.81 5.97 -1.38
C GLN A 84 -8.82 5.64 -2.50
N ARG A 85 -9.32 5.26 -3.69
CA ARG A 85 -8.46 5.02 -4.87
C ARG A 85 -7.68 6.29 -5.24
N SER A 86 -8.32 7.46 -5.15
CA SER A 86 -7.67 8.74 -5.43
C SER A 86 -6.51 9.02 -4.45
N ALA A 87 -6.70 8.71 -3.17
CA ALA A 87 -5.64 8.78 -2.16
C ALA A 87 -4.45 7.85 -2.49
N THR A 88 -4.74 6.59 -2.83
CA THR A 88 -3.70 5.61 -3.20
C THR A 88 -2.95 6.02 -4.47
N GLN A 89 -3.64 6.54 -5.49
CA GLN A 89 -3.00 7.01 -6.71
C GLN A 89 -2.15 8.26 -6.47
N ALA A 90 -2.59 9.19 -5.62
CA ALA A 90 -1.79 10.34 -5.22
C ALA A 90 -0.50 9.92 -4.49
N ALA A 91 -0.59 8.94 -3.57
CA ALA A 91 0.58 8.37 -2.90
C ALA A 91 1.53 7.64 -3.87
N ALA A 92 0.99 6.92 -4.85
CA ALA A 92 1.79 6.29 -5.89
C ALA A 92 2.55 7.33 -6.73
N LEU A 93 1.91 8.45 -7.09
CA LEU A 93 2.57 9.54 -7.82
C LEU A 93 3.71 10.17 -7.02
N VAL A 94 3.54 10.31 -5.70
CA VAL A 94 4.62 10.76 -4.80
C VAL A 94 5.81 9.80 -4.86
N ALA A 95 5.57 8.49 -4.79
CA ALA A 95 6.63 7.49 -4.87
C ALA A 95 7.37 7.53 -6.22
N GLU A 96 6.63 7.66 -7.33
CA GLU A 96 7.21 7.84 -8.67
C GLU A 96 8.10 9.09 -8.74
N PHE A 97 7.62 10.22 -8.22
CA PHE A 97 8.39 11.47 -8.22
C PHE A 97 9.68 11.37 -7.40
N GLU A 98 9.65 10.78 -6.20
CA GLU A 98 10.85 10.63 -5.37
C GLU A 98 11.84 9.61 -5.95
N ALA A 99 11.35 8.53 -6.57
CA ALA A 99 12.20 7.59 -7.28
C ALA A 99 12.95 8.26 -8.44
N VAL A 100 12.25 9.12 -9.19
CA VAL A 100 12.80 9.88 -10.31
C VAL A 100 13.80 10.92 -9.82
N ARG A 101 13.50 11.67 -8.75
CA ARG A 101 14.48 12.58 -8.13
C ARG A 101 15.73 11.88 -7.64
N ALA A 102 15.60 10.67 -7.09
CA ALA A 102 16.74 9.90 -6.62
C ALA A 102 17.62 9.36 -7.76
N ALA A 103 17.01 9.00 -8.90
CA ALA A 103 17.70 8.47 -10.06
C ALA A 103 18.25 9.54 -11.02
N MET A 104 17.70 10.77 -10.98
CA MET A 104 18.11 11.86 -11.86
C MET A 104 19.56 12.30 -11.59
N VAL A 105 20.28 12.68 -12.64
CA VAL A 105 21.59 13.29 -12.49
C VAL A 105 21.45 14.59 -11.69
N GLN A 106 22.36 14.82 -10.75
CA GLN A 106 22.34 16.05 -9.97
C GLN A 106 22.83 17.24 -10.83
N PRO A 107 22.17 18.41 -10.80
CA PRO A 107 22.58 19.58 -11.58
C PRO A 107 24.05 20.00 -11.33
N ALA A 108 24.56 19.79 -10.10
CA ALA A 108 25.94 20.07 -9.75
C ALA A 108 26.96 19.19 -10.50
N LEU A 109 26.61 17.93 -10.81
CA LEU A 109 27.47 17.03 -11.58
C LEU A 109 27.56 17.45 -13.04
N VAL A 110 26.43 17.88 -13.62
CA VAL A 110 26.38 18.43 -14.97
C VAL A 110 27.25 19.70 -15.06
N ALA A 111 27.08 20.62 -14.10
CA ALA A 111 27.87 21.84 -14.04
C ALA A 111 29.38 21.59 -13.85
N ALA A 112 29.75 20.63 -13.00
CA ALA A 112 31.15 20.23 -12.80
C ALA A 112 31.76 19.68 -14.09
N ASN A 113 31.05 18.78 -14.79
CA ASN A 113 31.49 18.25 -16.08
C ASN A 113 31.74 19.38 -17.11
N ARG A 114 30.83 20.36 -17.21
CA ARG A 114 31.01 21.49 -18.14
C ARG A 114 32.17 22.40 -17.74
N SER A 115 32.40 22.60 -16.44
CA SER A 115 33.56 23.36 -15.94
C SER A 115 34.89 22.66 -16.24
N ASP A 116 34.93 21.35 -16.05
CA ASP A 116 36.12 20.53 -16.32
C ASP A 116 36.44 20.50 -17.82
N LEU A 117 35.42 20.39 -18.68
CA LEU A 117 35.59 20.51 -20.13
C LEU A 117 36.26 21.84 -20.50
N VAL A 118 35.76 22.96 -19.96
CA VAL A 118 36.31 24.29 -20.25
C VAL A 118 37.77 24.38 -19.80
N SER A 119 38.12 23.85 -18.63
CA SER A 119 39.50 23.78 -18.13
C SER A 119 40.43 22.94 -19.02
N LEU A 120 39.96 21.75 -19.45
CA LEU A 120 40.69 20.86 -20.34
C LEU A 120 40.95 21.50 -21.71
N VAL A 121 39.94 22.18 -22.27
CA VAL A 121 40.04 22.90 -23.54
C VAL A 121 41.05 24.05 -23.43
N PHE A 122 40.97 24.86 -22.37
CA PHE A 122 41.90 25.98 -22.17
C PHE A 122 43.36 25.53 -22.03
N SER A 123 43.60 24.35 -21.43
CA SER A 123 44.95 23.79 -21.25
C SER A 123 45.43 22.96 -22.45
N ASN A 124 44.62 22.78 -23.50
CA ASN A 124 44.93 21.89 -24.63
C ASN A 124 45.84 22.50 -25.71
N PHE A 125 46.84 23.30 -25.34
CA PHE A 125 47.69 24.03 -26.30
C PHE A 125 48.43 23.12 -27.28
N PHE A 126 48.86 21.94 -26.82
CA PHE A 126 49.59 20.96 -27.62
C PHE A 126 48.73 19.76 -28.07
N GLY A 127 47.42 19.80 -27.87
CA GLY A 127 46.52 18.69 -28.23
C GLY A 127 46.58 17.46 -27.32
N GLN A 128 47.41 17.47 -26.26
CA GLN A 128 47.61 16.33 -25.36
C GLN A 128 46.37 15.98 -24.52
N ASN A 129 45.47 16.94 -24.29
CA ASN A 129 44.23 16.72 -23.54
C ASN A 129 43.08 16.19 -24.40
N ALA A 130 43.28 15.97 -25.71
CA ALA A 130 42.21 15.51 -26.60
C ALA A 130 41.51 14.22 -26.12
N PRO A 131 42.21 13.18 -25.60
CA PRO A 131 41.53 12.01 -25.04
C PRO A 131 40.69 12.31 -23.80
N ALA A 132 41.16 13.22 -22.93
CA ALA A 132 40.42 13.64 -21.73
C ALA A 132 39.16 14.45 -22.09
N ILE A 133 39.25 15.31 -23.11
CA ILE A 133 38.11 16.05 -23.67
C ILE A 133 37.06 15.07 -24.24
N ALA A 134 37.50 14.05 -24.99
CA ALA A 134 36.58 13.03 -25.49
C ALA A 134 35.89 12.26 -24.35
N ALA A 135 36.63 11.96 -23.28
CA ALA A 135 36.08 11.26 -22.11
C ALA A 135 35.04 12.12 -21.34
N ILE A 136 35.30 13.42 -21.15
CA ILE A 136 34.35 14.30 -20.44
C ILE A 136 33.07 14.55 -21.24
N GLU A 137 33.16 14.69 -22.58
CA GLU A 137 31.99 14.77 -23.46
C GLU A 137 31.21 13.44 -23.47
N ALA A 138 31.88 12.28 -23.46
CA ALA A 138 31.20 10.99 -23.34
C ALA A 138 30.46 10.83 -22.00
N ALA A 139 31.03 11.33 -20.90
CA ALA A 139 30.36 11.35 -19.60
C ALA A 139 29.13 12.28 -19.61
N TYR A 140 29.19 13.39 -20.35
CA TYR A 140 28.04 14.28 -20.55
C TYR A 140 26.90 13.57 -21.30
N GLU A 141 27.22 12.87 -22.40
CA GLU A 141 26.23 12.07 -23.14
C GLU A 141 25.62 10.94 -22.29
N GLN A 142 26.38 10.35 -21.37
CA GLN A 142 25.85 9.40 -20.41
C GLN A 142 24.87 10.05 -19.43
N MET A 143 25.19 11.22 -18.88
CA MET A 143 24.26 11.98 -18.03
C MET A 143 22.97 12.31 -18.79
N TRP A 144 23.10 12.72 -20.06
CA TRP A 144 21.94 12.97 -20.92
C TRP A 144 21.08 11.72 -21.10
N ALA A 145 21.69 10.58 -21.43
CA ALA A 145 20.96 9.32 -21.61
C ALA A 145 20.25 8.86 -20.33
N ILE A 146 20.87 9.03 -19.17
CA ILE A 146 20.27 8.75 -17.85
C ILE A 146 19.03 9.62 -17.67
N ASP A 147 19.14 10.94 -17.79
CA ASP A 147 18.03 11.88 -17.60
C ASP A 147 16.85 11.57 -18.52
N VAL A 148 17.12 11.25 -19.79
CA VAL A 148 16.09 10.88 -20.76
C VAL A 148 15.37 9.59 -20.34
N SER A 149 16.12 8.58 -19.89
CA SER A 149 15.54 7.31 -19.44
C SER A 149 14.69 7.47 -18.19
N VAL A 150 15.16 8.26 -17.22
CA VAL A 150 14.49 8.52 -15.95
C VAL A 150 13.20 9.33 -16.16
N MET A 151 13.24 10.38 -16.98
CA MET A 151 12.03 11.15 -17.32
C MET A 151 11.02 10.34 -18.17
N SER A 152 11.51 9.46 -19.03
CA SER A 152 10.62 8.57 -19.81
C SER A 152 9.90 7.56 -18.90
N ALA A 153 10.61 6.99 -17.93
CA ALA A 153 10.03 6.13 -16.90
C ALA A 153 9.01 6.91 -16.06
N TYR A 154 9.35 8.13 -15.62
CA TYR A 154 8.43 8.99 -14.87
C TYR A 154 7.13 9.25 -15.64
N HIS A 155 7.23 9.62 -16.93
CA HIS A 155 6.05 9.86 -17.75
C HIS A 155 5.18 8.60 -17.88
N ALA A 156 5.79 7.42 -18.03
CA ALA A 156 5.06 6.16 -18.10
C ALA A 156 4.35 5.85 -16.77
N GLY A 157 5.05 5.94 -15.64
CA GLY A 157 4.51 5.73 -14.29
C GLY A 157 3.38 6.72 -13.96
N ALA A 158 3.63 8.02 -14.14
CA ALA A 158 2.63 9.06 -13.92
C ALA A 158 1.40 8.91 -14.83
N SER A 159 1.59 8.51 -16.09
CA SER A 159 0.48 8.25 -17.02
C SER A 159 -0.35 7.04 -16.58
N ALA A 160 0.29 5.99 -16.06
CA ALA A 160 -0.41 4.82 -15.52
C ALA A 160 -1.25 5.18 -14.30
N VAL A 161 -0.68 5.92 -13.35
CA VAL A 161 -1.39 6.46 -12.18
C VAL A 161 -2.60 7.31 -12.59
N ALA A 162 -2.41 8.23 -13.54
CA ALA A 162 -3.49 9.08 -14.04
C ALA A 162 -4.60 8.27 -14.73
N SER A 163 -4.23 7.24 -15.50
CA SER A 163 -5.19 6.37 -16.20
C SER A 163 -6.02 5.48 -15.27
N ALA A 164 -5.51 5.20 -14.07
CA ALA A 164 -6.19 4.41 -13.05
C ALA A 164 -7.28 5.20 -12.31
N LEU A 165 -7.31 6.53 -12.45
CA LEU A 165 -8.35 7.39 -11.90
C LEU A 165 -9.59 7.36 -12.80
N THR A 166 -10.68 6.80 -12.27
CA THR A 166 -11.99 6.86 -12.92
C THR A 166 -12.70 8.18 -12.58
N PRO A 167 -13.52 8.75 -13.48
CA PRO A 167 -14.39 9.89 -13.16
C PRO A 167 -15.46 9.53 -12.12
N PHE A 168 -15.78 10.46 -11.22
CA PHE A 168 -16.89 10.28 -10.27
C PHE A 168 -18.22 10.26 -11.01
N THR A 169 -19.11 9.36 -10.63
CA THR A 169 -20.48 9.33 -11.14
C THR A 169 -21.33 10.36 -10.41
N ALA A 170 -22.31 10.95 -11.11
CA ALA A 170 -23.27 11.84 -10.47
C ALA A 170 -24.18 11.04 -9.51
N PRO A 171 -24.64 11.65 -8.39
CA PRO A 171 -25.61 11.01 -7.52
C PRO A 171 -26.92 10.78 -8.29
N PRO A 172 -27.63 9.66 -8.03
CA PRO A 172 -28.91 9.39 -8.68
C PRO A 172 -29.90 10.52 -8.37
N GLN A 173 -30.53 11.08 -9.41
CA GLN A 173 -31.57 12.12 -9.32
C GLN A 173 -32.94 11.46 -9.55
N ASN A 174 -33.94 11.84 -8.76
CA ASN A 174 -35.34 11.34 -8.75
C ASN A 174 -35.54 9.85 -8.40
N LEU A 175 -35.80 9.60 -7.11
CA LEU A 175 -36.12 8.29 -6.56
C LEU A 175 -37.54 7.79 -6.90
N THR A 176 -38.38 8.67 -7.48
CA THR A 176 -39.80 8.43 -7.77
C THR A 176 -40.04 7.56 -9.01
N ASP A 177 -39.12 7.55 -9.98
CA ASP A 177 -39.32 6.85 -11.27
C ASP A 177 -38.68 5.46 -11.31
N LEU A 178 -37.94 5.07 -10.26
CA LEU A 178 -37.25 3.76 -10.17
C LEU A 178 -38.18 2.56 -10.37
N PRO A 179 -39.41 2.51 -9.81
CA PRO A 179 -40.32 1.39 -10.03
C PRO A 179 -40.73 1.22 -11.51
N ALA A 180 -40.93 2.34 -12.22
CA ALA A 180 -41.29 2.36 -13.63
C ALA A 180 -40.08 2.02 -14.53
N GLN A 181 -38.89 2.51 -14.17
CA GLN A 181 -37.65 2.21 -14.89
C GLN A 181 -37.21 0.75 -14.73
N LEU A 182 -37.42 0.13 -13.56
CA LEU A 182 -37.12 -1.29 -13.32
C LEU A 182 -38.10 -2.22 -14.04
N ALA A 183 -39.37 -1.83 -14.14
CA ALA A 183 -40.39 -2.56 -14.89
C ALA A 183 -40.18 -2.48 -16.42
N ALA A 184 -39.54 -1.42 -16.91
CA ALA A 184 -39.23 -1.20 -18.32
C ALA A 184 -37.84 -1.70 -18.76
N ALA A 185 -36.99 -2.13 -17.82
CA ALA A 185 -35.62 -2.53 -18.12
C ALA A 185 -35.54 -3.96 -18.73
N PRO A 186 -34.70 -4.19 -19.75
CA PRO A 186 -34.46 -5.53 -20.28
C PRO A 186 -33.99 -6.49 -19.17
N ALA A 187 -34.44 -7.73 -19.17
CA ALA A 187 -34.11 -8.73 -18.14
C ALA A 187 -32.59 -8.92 -17.92
N ALA A 188 -31.76 -8.65 -18.92
CA ALA A 188 -30.30 -8.65 -18.83
C ALA A 188 -29.75 -7.51 -17.95
N VAL A 189 -30.37 -6.32 -17.97
CA VAL A 189 -30.02 -5.17 -17.13
C VAL A 189 -30.43 -5.42 -15.68
N VAL A 190 -31.60 -6.05 -15.47
CA VAL A 190 -32.06 -6.45 -14.14
C VAL A 190 -31.16 -7.56 -13.56
N THR A 191 -30.75 -8.52 -14.38
CA THR A 191 -29.80 -9.57 -13.98
C THR A 191 -28.40 -9.01 -13.68
N ALA A 192 -27.93 -8.04 -14.47
CA ALA A 192 -26.67 -7.34 -14.21
C ALA A 192 -26.73 -6.48 -12.92
N ALA A 193 -27.87 -5.83 -12.64
CA ALA A 193 -28.12 -5.08 -11.41
C ALA A 193 -28.17 -6.01 -10.19
N ILE A 194 -28.84 -7.16 -10.27
CA ILE A 194 -28.88 -8.16 -9.19
C ILE A 194 -27.51 -8.81 -8.97
N THR A 195 -26.74 -9.01 -10.04
CA THR A 195 -25.37 -9.55 -9.95
C THR A 195 -24.38 -8.53 -9.37
N SER A 196 -24.52 -7.24 -9.69
CA SER A 196 -23.79 -6.15 -9.02
C SER A 196 -24.27 -5.93 -7.58
N SER A 197 -25.51 -6.30 -7.26
CA SER A 197 -26.05 -6.36 -5.89
C SER A 197 -25.52 -7.53 -5.06
N LYS A 198 -24.97 -8.60 -5.67
CA LYS A 198 -24.26 -9.65 -4.90
C LYS A 198 -23.01 -9.10 -4.20
N GLY A 199 -22.37 -8.07 -4.78
CA GLY A 199 -21.31 -7.31 -4.11
C GLY A 199 -21.84 -6.40 -3.00
N VAL A 200 -23.07 -5.89 -3.14
CA VAL A 200 -23.78 -5.09 -2.12
C VAL A 200 -24.25 -5.96 -0.93
N LEU A 201 -24.58 -7.23 -1.15
CA LEU A 201 -24.89 -8.18 -0.07
C LEU A 201 -23.63 -8.64 0.70
N ALA A 202 -22.46 -8.64 0.05
CA ALA A 202 -21.16 -8.78 0.73
C ALA A 202 -20.75 -7.49 1.49
N ASN A 203 -21.43 -6.38 1.23
CA ASN A 203 -21.26 -5.09 1.91
C ASN A 203 -22.13 -4.96 3.18
N LEU A 204 -22.82 -6.04 3.58
CA LEU A 204 -23.66 -6.06 4.76
C LEU A 204 -22.79 -6.26 6.01
N SER A 205 -22.59 -5.19 6.78
CA SER A 205 -22.02 -5.30 8.11
C SER A 205 -23.05 -5.93 9.07
N LEU A 206 -22.84 -7.18 9.47
CA LEU A 206 -23.70 -7.94 10.37
C LEU A 206 -23.23 -7.80 11.83
N GLY A 207 -24.10 -7.35 12.72
CA GLY A 207 -23.85 -7.22 14.16
C GLY A 207 -23.64 -5.78 14.64
N LEU A 208 -23.34 -5.61 15.93
CA LEU A 208 -23.54 -4.34 16.65
C LEU A 208 -22.29 -3.46 16.69
N ALA A 209 -22.46 -2.14 16.56
CA ALA A 209 -21.40 -1.13 16.69
C ALA A 209 -20.21 -1.30 15.74
N ASN A 210 -20.40 -1.94 14.58
CA ASN A 210 -19.40 -1.98 13.53
C ASN A 210 -19.34 -0.63 12.79
N SER A 211 -18.14 -0.21 12.40
CA SER A 211 -17.88 0.96 11.56
C SER A 211 -17.04 0.56 10.36
N GLY A 212 -17.46 0.97 9.17
CA GLY A 212 -16.91 0.53 7.88
C GLY A 212 -17.67 -0.65 7.26
N PHE A 213 -17.04 -1.34 6.31
CA PHE A 213 -17.72 -2.14 5.28
C PHE A 213 -17.49 -3.65 5.42
N GLY A 214 -18.52 -4.48 5.18
CA GLY A 214 -18.37 -5.94 5.10
C GLY A 214 -17.98 -6.63 6.42
N GLN A 215 -18.38 -6.06 7.55
CA GLN A 215 -18.02 -6.57 8.88
C GLN A 215 -18.97 -7.69 9.32
N MET A 216 -18.51 -8.69 10.08
CA MET A 216 -19.40 -9.66 10.73
C MET A 216 -18.98 -9.84 12.18
N GLY A 217 -19.86 -9.51 13.13
CA GLY A 217 -19.61 -9.52 14.57
C GLY A 217 -19.80 -8.13 15.20
N ALA A 218 -18.98 -7.71 16.17
CA ALA A 218 -19.26 -6.49 16.93
C ALA A 218 -18.06 -5.56 17.14
N ALA A 219 -18.31 -4.26 17.18
CA ALA A 219 -17.31 -3.23 17.50
C ALA A 219 -16.05 -3.27 16.61
N ASN A 220 -16.18 -3.68 15.35
CA ASN A 220 -15.08 -3.64 14.38
C ASN A 220 -14.96 -2.25 13.74
N LEU A 221 -13.75 -1.84 13.37
CA LEU A 221 -13.47 -0.60 12.62
C LEU A 221 -12.72 -0.95 11.33
N GLY A 222 -13.20 -0.52 10.17
CA GLY A 222 -12.52 -0.71 8.88
C GLY A 222 -13.27 -1.65 7.94
N ILE A 223 -12.58 -2.57 7.25
CA ILE A 223 -13.15 -3.28 6.09
C ILE A 223 -12.98 -4.80 6.22
N LEU A 224 -14.03 -5.57 5.94
CA LEU A 224 -14.02 -7.03 5.82
C LEU A 224 -13.50 -7.79 7.07
N ASN A 225 -13.78 -7.29 8.27
CA ASN A 225 -13.43 -7.96 9.53
C ASN A 225 -14.51 -8.95 9.96
N LEU A 226 -14.10 -10.17 10.33
CA LEU A 226 -14.95 -11.21 10.91
C LEU A 226 -14.54 -11.48 12.35
N GLY A 227 -15.40 -11.13 13.30
CA GLY A 227 -15.19 -11.28 14.74
C GLY A 227 -15.49 -9.97 15.48
N SER A 228 -14.70 -9.60 16.48
CA SER A 228 -15.00 -8.39 17.26
C SER A 228 -13.77 -7.56 17.61
N LEU A 229 -13.97 -6.26 17.87
CA LEU A 229 -12.90 -5.36 18.30
C LEU A 229 -11.69 -5.37 17.36
N ASN A 230 -11.89 -5.47 16.05
CA ASN A 230 -10.80 -5.43 15.08
C ASN A 230 -10.74 -4.08 14.35
N PRO A 231 -9.82 -3.17 14.73
CA PRO A 231 -9.44 -2.02 13.91
C PRO A 231 -8.53 -2.38 12.74
N GLY A 232 -8.92 -1.97 11.53
CA GLY A 232 -8.20 -2.20 10.27
C GLY A 232 -8.98 -3.10 9.31
N GLY A 233 -8.29 -3.91 8.50
CA GLY A 233 -8.92 -4.63 7.38
C GLY A 233 -8.68 -6.14 7.33
N ASN A 234 -9.65 -6.92 6.82
CA ASN A 234 -9.55 -8.36 6.58
C ASN A 234 -9.09 -9.19 7.79
N ASN A 235 -9.41 -8.77 9.01
CA ASN A 235 -9.04 -9.50 10.22
C ASN A 235 -10.08 -10.58 10.55
N PHE A 236 -9.62 -11.74 11.00
CA PHE A 236 -10.46 -12.82 11.52
C PHE A 236 -10.15 -13.06 13.00
N GLY A 237 -11.11 -12.81 13.89
CA GLY A 237 -11.00 -13.09 15.33
C GLY A 237 -11.28 -11.87 16.22
N LEU A 238 -10.53 -11.71 17.32
CA LEU A 238 -10.86 -10.72 18.36
C LEU A 238 -9.68 -9.78 18.64
N GLY A 239 -9.91 -8.47 18.64
CA GLY A 239 -8.92 -7.53 19.17
C GLY A 239 -7.71 -7.31 18.26
N ASN A 240 -7.79 -7.64 16.96
CA ASN A 240 -6.65 -7.47 16.06
C ASN A 240 -6.58 -6.04 15.52
N VAL A 241 -5.41 -5.41 15.64
CA VAL A 241 -5.12 -4.04 15.16
C VAL A 241 -4.20 -4.13 13.95
N GLY A 242 -4.63 -3.59 12.82
CA GLY A 242 -3.92 -3.66 11.53
C GLY A 242 -4.69 -4.51 10.52
N SER A 243 -4.02 -5.15 9.55
CA SER A 243 -4.69 -5.85 8.45
C SER A 243 -4.27 -7.31 8.26
N ASN A 244 -5.20 -8.14 7.77
CA ASN A 244 -4.99 -9.56 7.43
C ASN A 244 -4.53 -10.43 8.60
N ASN A 245 -4.89 -10.09 9.84
CA ASN A 245 -4.54 -10.89 11.01
C ASN A 245 -5.60 -11.98 11.26
N VAL A 246 -5.16 -13.16 11.68
CA VAL A 246 -6.03 -14.28 12.05
C VAL A 246 -5.73 -14.70 13.50
N GLY A 247 -6.68 -14.53 14.39
CA GLY A 247 -6.57 -14.93 15.79
C GLY A 247 -6.93 -13.80 16.76
N LEU A 248 -6.20 -13.67 17.86
CA LEU A 248 -6.59 -12.79 18.96
C LEU A 248 -5.49 -11.78 19.33
N GLY A 249 -5.84 -10.50 19.43
CA GLY A 249 -4.97 -9.48 20.02
C GLY A 249 -3.67 -9.22 19.24
N ASN A 250 -3.62 -9.51 17.94
CA ASN A 250 -2.44 -9.24 17.14
C ASN A 250 -2.37 -7.75 16.76
N THR A 251 -1.18 -7.17 16.79
CA THR A 251 -0.89 -5.79 16.38
C THR A 251 0.12 -5.77 15.23
N GLY A 252 -0.26 -5.19 14.09
CA GLY A 252 0.50 -5.17 12.85
C GLY A 252 -0.23 -5.92 11.73
N ASN A 253 0.48 -6.43 10.72
CA ASN A 253 -0.17 -7.01 9.52
C ASN A 253 0.19 -8.48 9.30
N GLY A 254 -0.78 -9.28 8.85
CA GLY A 254 -0.54 -10.65 8.39
C GLY A 254 -0.14 -11.65 9.48
N ASN A 255 -0.46 -11.38 10.75
CA ASN A 255 -0.11 -12.28 11.84
C ASN A 255 -1.17 -13.37 12.02
N ILE A 256 -0.73 -14.59 12.36
CA ILE A 256 -1.59 -15.73 12.67
C ILE A 256 -1.30 -16.19 14.09
N GLY A 257 -2.29 -16.16 14.97
CA GLY A 257 -2.20 -16.64 16.36
C GLY A 257 -2.60 -15.58 17.38
N PHE A 258 -1.88 -15.47 18.49
CA PHE A 258 -2.36 -14.74 19.67
C PHE A 258 -1.33 -13.75 20.18
N GLY A 259 -1.69 -12.47 20.31
CA GLY A 259 -0.86 -11.46 20.97
C GLY A 259 0.46 -11.16 20.26
N ASN A 260 0.54 -11.37 18.94
CA ASN A 260 1.76 -11.06 18.19
C ASN A 260 1.84 -9.56 17.89
N THR A 261 3.03 -8.97 18.01
CA THR A 261 3.33 -7.57 17.67
C THR A 261 4.39 -7.52 16.58
N GLY A 262 4.06 -6.91 15.44
CA GLY A 262 4.89 -6.87 14.23
C GLY A 262 4.14 -7.44 13.03
N ASN A 263 4.84 -7.88 11.98
CA ASN A 263 4.23 -8.31 10.72
C ASN A 263 4.60 -9.76 10.35
N GLY A 264 3.64 -10.51 9.81
CA GLY A 264 3.87 -11.84 9.26
C GLY A 264 4.28 -12.91 10.28
N ASN A 265 3.94 -12.74 11.56
CA ASN A 265 4.26 -13.71 12.61
C ASN A 265 3.25 -14.85 12.68
N ILE A 266 3.69 -16.06 12.98
CA ILE A 266 2.82 -17.23 13.19
C ILE A 266 3.12 -17.84 14.57
N GLY A 267 2.25 -17.61 15.55
CA GLY A 267 2.52 -18.06 16.91
C GLY A 267 1.79 -17.33 18.02
N PHE A 268 2.37 -17.36 19.22
CA PHE A 268 1.78 -16.77 20.43
C PHE A 268 2.75 -15.79 21.06
N GLY A 269 2.40 -14.53 21.24
CA GLY A 269 3.17 -13.54 22.01
C GLY A 269 4.48 -13.09 21.35
N LEU A 270 4.61 -13.23 20.03
CA LEU A 270 5.84 -12.86 19.31
C LEU A 270 5.96 -11.33 19.20
N THR A 271 7.19 -10.80 19.26
CA THR A 271 7.48 -9.38 19.04
C THR A 271 8.62 -9.23 18.03
N GLY A 272 8.35 -8.60 16.88
CA GLY A 272 9.25 -8.52 15.73
C GLY A 272 8.55 -9.00 14.44
N ASP A 273 9.28 -9.13 13.33
CA ASP A 273 8.69 -9.49 12.03
C ASP A 273 9.08 -10.91 11.56
N ASN A 274 8.15 -11.58 10.88
CA ASN A 274 8.30 -12.89 10.25
C ASN A 274 8.75 -14.03 11.17
N GLN A 275 8.37 -14.00 12.44
CA GLN A 275 8.73 -15.03 13.41
C GLN A 275 7.71 -16.17 13.44
N GLN A 276 8.18 -17.37 13.81
CA GLN A 276 7.30 -18.52 14.08
C GLN A 276 7.65 -19.18 15.42
N GLY A 277 6.67 -19.33 16.33
CA GLY A 277 6.87 -19.98 17.63
C GLY A 277 6.10 -19.36 18.80
N PHE A 278 6.73 -19.34 19.98
CA PHE A 278 6.18 -18.75 21.20
C PHE A 278 7.01 -17.55 21.68
N GLY A 279 6.32 -16.58 22.26
CA GLY A 279 6.81 -15.29 22.69
C GLY A 279 7.86 -15.40 23.79
N GLY A 280 8.88 -14.55 23.70
CA GLY A 280 10.02 -14.55 24.62
C GLY A 280 11.02 -15.69 24.38
N TRP A 281 10.76 -16.60 23.42
CA TRP A 281 11.72 -17.63 23.05
C TRP A 281 12.56 -17.22 21.85
N ASN A 282 12.06 -16.44 20.89
CA ASN A 282 12.92 -15.90 19.82
C ASN A 282 13.07 -14.37 19.95
N SER A 283 14.22 -13.85 19.51
CA SER A 283 14.53 -12.41 19.45
C SER A 283 15.19 -12.06 18.11
N GLY A 284 14.81 -10.92 17.52
CA GLY A 284 15.24 -10.50 16.19
C GLY A 284 14.18 -10.77 15.11
N THR A 285 14.59 -11.01 13.87
CA THR A 285 13.70 -11.07 12.70
C THR A 285 13.78 -12.41 11.97
N GLY A 286 12.66 -12.92 11.46
CA GLY A 286 12.65 -14.10 10.59
C GLY A 286 13.02 -15.44 11.24
N ASN A 287 13.01 -15.54 12.59
CA ASN A 287 13.41 -16.77 13.29
C ASN A 287 12.26 -17.78 13.39
N ILE A 288 12.57 -19.07 13.21
CA ILE A 288 11.63 -20.20 13.31
C ILE A 288 12.15 -21.18 14.37
N GLY A 289 11.33 -21.48 15.39
CA GLY A 289 11.68 -22.46 16.44
C GLY A 289 11.72 -21.85 17.84
N LEU A 290 12.71 -22.19 18.67
CA LEU A 290 12.81 -21.78 20.08
C LEU A 290 14.20 -21.23 20.42
N PHE A 291 14.30 -20.23 21.30
CA PHE A 291 15.58 -19.72 21.83
C PHE A 291 16.54 -19.14 20.78
N ASN A 292 16.06 -18.80 19.58
CA ASN A 292 16.90 -18.22 18.54
C ASN A 292 17.04 -16.70 18.70
N SER A 293 18.24 -16.18 18.42
CA SER A 293 18.55 -14.75 18.48
C SER A 293 19.23 -14.29 17.19
N GLY A 294 18.79 -13.17 16.62
CA GLY A 294 19.34 -12.60 15.38
C GLY A 294 18.39 -12.72 14.19
N THR A 295 18.91 -13.00 12.99
CA THR A 295 18.15 -12.95 11.74
C THR A 295 18.05 -14.30 11.06
N GLY A 296 16.83 -14.76 10.75
CA GLY A 296 16.62 -15.89 9.83
C GLY A 296 17.11 -17.25 10.34
N ASN A 297 17.17 -17.48 11.65
CA ASN A 297 17.61 -18.76 12.20
C ASN A 297 16.45 -19.76 12.32
N ILE A 298 16.71 -21.03 12.04
CA ILE A 298 15.73 -22.12 12.10
C ILE A 298 16.23 -23.21 13.06
N GLY A 299 15.48 -23.48 14.13
CA GLY A 299 15.77 -24.56 15.08
C GLY A 299 15.77 -24.11 16.54
N ILE A 300 16.76 -24.55 17.34
CA ILE A 300 16.80 -24.31 18.78
C ILE A 300 18.09 -23.61 19.19
N GLY A 301 18.01 -22.44 19.84
CA GLY A 301 19.16 -21.83 20.50
C GLY A 301 20.22 -21.25 19.55
N ASN A 302 19.89 -20.99 18.29
CA ASN A 302 20.87 -20.45 17.34
C ASN A 302 21.04 -18.93 17.50
N THR A 303 22.25 -18.42 17.35
CA THR A 303 22.57 -16.98 17.44
C THR A 303 23.27 -16.46 16.19
N GLY A 304 22.81 -15.33 15.65
CA GLY A 304 23.42 -14.69 14.47
C GLY A 304 22.52 -14.76 13.25
N THR A 305 23.06 -15.08 12.07
CA THR A 305 22.34 -14.96 10.79
C THR A 305 22.29 -16.28 10.03
N GLY A 306 21.06 -16.73 9.72
CA GLY A 306 20.79 -17.79 8.76
C GLY A 306 21.11 -19.22 9.23
N ASN A 307 21.28 -19.46 10.52
CA ASN A 307 21.70 -20.78 11.02
C ASN A 307 20.53 -21.78 11.07
N PHE A 308 20.79 -23.04 10.71
CA PHE A 308 19.83 -24.14 10.76
C PHE A 308 20.30 -25.25 11.72
N GLY A 309 19.52 -25.56 12.75
CA GLY A 309 19.80 -26.67 13.68
C GLY A 309 19.80 -26.26 15.16
N ILE A 310 20.76 -26.74 15.96
CA ILE A 310 20.76 -26.56 17.42
C ILE A 310 22.04 -25.87 17.89
N GLY A 311 21.91 -24.74 18.57
CA GLY A 311 23.03 -24.08 19.26
C GLY A 311 24.15 -23.59 18.34
N ASN A 312 23.86 -23.32 17.06
CA ASN A 312 24.84 -22.76 16.15
C ASN A 312 24.99 -21.25 16.38
N SER A 313 26.22 -20.73 16.30
CA SER A 313 26.50 -19.30 16.37
C SER A 313 27.33 -18.82 15.19
N GLY A 314 27.00 -17.65 14.64
CA GLY A 314 27.74 -17.08 13.51
C GLY A 314 26.86 -16.35 12.50
N THR A 315 27.47 -15.65 11.55
CA THR A 315 26.81 -14.76 10.60
C THR A 315 26.60 -15.38 9.21
N SER A 316 26.86 -16.67 9.02
CA SER A 316 26.97 -17.26 7.67
C SER A 316 26.48 -18.71 7.57
N TYR A 317 25.19 -18.95 7.89
CA TYR A 317 24.47 -20.15 7.48
C TYR A 317 25.03 -21.50 7.96
N ASN A 318 25.34 -21.62 9.25
CA ASN A 318 25.77 -22.89 9.81
C ASN A 318 24.61 -23.90 9.86
N THR A 319 24.88 -25.17 9.52
CA THR A 319 23.90 -26.26 9.53
C THR A 319 24.34 -27.41 10.43
N GLY A 320 23.56 -27.75 11.46
CA GLY A 320 23.86 -28.88 12.36
C GLY A 320 23.80 -28.51 13.83
N ILE A 321 24.74 -29.00 14.66
CA ILE A 321 24.70 -28.78 16.11
C ILE A 321 25.99 -28.15 16.60
N GLY A 322 25.87 -27.06 17.36
CA GLY A 322 26.98 -26.48 18.11
C GLY A 322 28.09 -25.90 17.24
N ASN A 323 27.81 -25.54 15.99
CA ASN A 323 28.83 -24.97 15.10
C ASN A 323 29.02 -23.47 15.41
N THR A 324 30.28 -23.03 15.47
CA THR A 324 30.66 -21.62 15.51
C THR A 324 31.37 -21.23 14.21
N GLY A 325 31.31 -19.98 13.77
CA GLY A 325 32.03 -19.52 12.57
C GLY A 325 31.15 -19.39 11.33
N GLN A 326 31.70 -19.70 10.14
CA GLN A 326 31.02 -19.49 8.85
C GLN A 326 30.87 -20.78 8.04
N ALA A 327 29.66 -21.00 7.50
CA ALA A 327 29.32 -22.05 6.54
C ALA A 327 29.64 -23.49 6.99
N ASN A 328 29.63 -23.74 8.29
CA ASN A 328 29.93 -25.05 8.86
C ASN A 328 28.75 -26.01 8.75
N THR A 329 29.04 -27.27 8.43
CA THR A 329 28.05 -28.35 8.38
C THR A 329 28.48 -29.50 9.29
N GLY A 330 27.58 -30.00 10.14
CA GLY A 330 27.85 -31.14 11.03
C GLY A 330 27.81 -30.78 12.52
N PHE A 331 28.70 -31.37 13.31
CA PHE A 331 28.67 -31.27 14.78
C PHE A 331 29.93 -30.59 15.31
N PHE A 332 29.75 -29.54 16.11
CA PHE A 332 30.78 -28.87 16.91
C PHE A 332 31.99 -28.35 16.12
N ASN A 333 31.78 -27.89 14.88
CA ASN A 333 32.84 -27.22 14.12
C ASN A 333 33.03 -25.79 14.63
N ALA A 334 34.26 -25.27 14.60
CA ALA A 334 34.59 -23.92 15.05
C ALA A 334 35.37 -23.13 14.01
#